data_AF-A0A7W9U7R6-F1
#
_entry.id   AF-A0A7W9U7R6-F1
#
_cell.length_a   1.000
_cell.length_b   1.000
_cell.length_c   1.000
_cell.angle_alpha   90.00
_cell.angle_beta   90.00
_cell.angle_gamma   90.00
#
_symmetry.space_group_name_H-M   'P 1'
#
loop_
_entity.id
_entity.type
_entity.pdbx_description
1 polymer ?
#
loop_
_entity_poly.entity_id
_entity_poly.type
_entity_poly.pdbx_seq_one_letter_code
_entity_poly.pdbx_strand_id
1 'polypeptide(L)'
;MEPAEQRYLVRQDKRSDDGKKPPVFAKVMRSKEGKFEGVSFIKNKEKATIMTIAQADEVIAWATTKKDKAAEYETRIICVGQ
;
A
#
# COMPACT_ATOMS: atom_id res chain seq x y z
N MET A 1 19.24 9.32 -14.69
CA MET A 1 18.33 9.19 -13.53
C MET A 1 17.07 8.56 -14.08
N GLU A 2 16.80 7.29 -13.78
CA GLU A 2 15.77 6.53 -14.48
C GLU A 2 14.35 6.97 -14.06
N PRO A 3 13.43 7.26 -15.00
CA PRO A 3 12.04 7.62 -14.70
C PRO A 3 11.18 6.41 -14.27
N ALA A 4 11.80 5.32 -13.80
CA ALA A 4 11.15 4.04 -13.52
C ALA A 4 10.47 3.96 -12.15
N GLU A 5 10.51 5.02 -11.35
CA GLU A 5 10.30 4.86 -9.92
C GLU A 5 8.82 4.81 -9.54
N GLN A 6 7.92 5.60 -10.14
CA GLN A 6 6.49 5.64 -9.77
C GLN A 6 5.64 4.56 -10.47
N ARG A 7 5.92 3.30 -10.16
CA ARG A 7 5.16 2.15 -10.69
C ARG A 7 4.85 1.10 -9.64
N TYR A 8 4.87 1.48 -8.37
CA TYR A 8 4.63 0.55 -7.28
C TYR A 8 3.29 0.88 -6.59
N LEU A 9 2.62 -0.18 -6.16
CA LEU A 9 1.46 -0.13 -5.29
C LEU A 9 1.76 -1.02 -4.08
N VAL A 10 1.22 -0.68 -2.92
CA VAL A 10 1.22 -1.60 -1.79
C VAL A 10 -0.11 -2.32 -1.74
N ARG A 11 -0.06 -3.65 -1.77
CA ARG A 11 -1.21 -4.54 -1.64
C ARG A 11 -1.18 -5.17 -0.26
N GLN A 12 -2.36 -5.31 0.33
CA GLN A 12 -2.53 -5.99 1.58
C GLN A 12 -3.63 -7.07 1.43
N ASP A 13 -3.28 -8.30 1.81
CA ASP A 13 -4.12 -9.49 1.69
C ASP A 13 -4.46 -10.02 3.06
N LYS A 14 -5.73 -10.37 3.31
CA LYS A 14 -6.10 -10.95 4.60
C LYS A 14 -5.61 -12.40 4.67
N ARG A 15 -4.73 -12.70 5.62
CA ARG A 15 -4.11 -14.03 5.78
C ARG A 15 -5.14 -15.10 6.20
N SER A 16 -6.09 -14.74 7.06
CA SER A 16 -7.05 -15.69 7.66
C SER A 16 -8.29 -16.02 6.79
N ASP A 17 -8.40 -15.47 5.58
CA ASP A 17 -9.66 -15.54 4.81
C ASP A 17 -9.63 -16.58 3.67
N ASP A 18 -8.58 -17.40 3.55
CA ASP A 18 -8.42 -18.42 2.49
C ASP A 18 -8.70 -17.86 1.07
N GLY A 19 -8.30 -16.59 0.84
CA GLY A 19 -8.54 -15.89 -0.43
C GLY A 19 -9.99 -15.44 -0.70
N LYS A 20 -10.92 -15.56 0.24
CA LYS A 20 -12.32 -15.13 0.06
C LYS A 20 -12.49 -13.60 0.01
N LYS A 21 -11.64 -12.84 0.70
CA LYS A 21 -11.68 -11.38 0.68
C LYS A 21 -10.79 -10.83 -0.43
N PRO A 22 -11.29 -9.85 -1.21
CA PRO A 22 -10.49 -9.21 -2.23
C PRO A 22 -9.31 -8.46 -1.59
N PRO A 23 -8.17 -8.38 -2.30
CA PRO A 23 -7.03 -7.59 -1.85
C PRO A 23 -7.42 -6.11 -1.71
N VAL A 24 -6.74 -5.45 -0.78
CA VAL A 24 -6.83 -3.99 -0.63
C VAL A 24 -5.51 -3.35 -1.00
N PHE A 25 -5.58 -2.11 -1.47
CA PHE A 25 -4.47 -1.35 -2.03
C PHE A 25 -4.27 -0.06 -1.24
N ALA A 26 -3.03 0.32 -1.04
CA ALA A 26 -2.66 1.53 -0.33
C ALA A 26 -3.01 2.79 -1.13
N LYS A 27 -3.77 3.66 -0.48
CA LYS A 27 -4.00 5.05 -0.87
C LYS A 27 -3.32 5.95 0.14
N VAL A 28 -2.22 6.58 -0.26
CA VAL A 28 -1.45 7.47 0.60
C VAL A 28 -2.25 8.75 0.78
N MET A 29 -2.42 9.17 2.04
CA MET A 29 -3.01 10.45 2.39
C MET A 29 -1.89 11.41 2.76
N ARG A 30 -1.84 12.52 2.03
CA ARG A 30 -0.89 13.61 2.28
C ARG A 30 -1.66 14.87 2.65
N SER A 31 -1.11 15.66 3.56
CA SER A 31 -1.61 16.99 3.87
C SER A 31 -1.52 17.91 2.67
N LYS A 32 -2.16 19.08 2.77
CA LYS A 32 -2.00 20.17 1.78
C LYS A 32 -0.53 20.60 1.59
N GLU A 33 0.31 20.43 2.61
CA GLU A 33 1.75 20.70 2.56
C GLU A 33 2.59 19.52 2.00
N GLY A 34 1.95 18.43 1.56
CA GLY A 34 2.63 17.25 1.01
C GLY A 34 3.19 16.28 2.05
N LYS A 35 3.02 16.56 3.35
CA LYS A 35 3.42 15.68 4.45
C LYS A 35 2.61 14.38 4.46
N PHE A 36 3.27 13.25 4.68
CA PHE A 36 2.59 11.97 4.87
C PHE A 36 1.78 11.97 6.18
N GLU A 37 0.46 11.80 6.08
CA GLU A 37 -0.43 11.71 7.24
C GLU A 37 -0.85 10.28 7.55
N GLY A 38 -0.80 9.41 6.54
CA GLY A 38 -1.11 8.00 6.71
C GLY A 38 -1.46 7.35 5.40
N VAL A 39 -1.97 6.13 5.50
CA VAL A 39 -2.42 5.34 4.35
C VAL A 39 -3.77 4.71 4.66
N SER A 40 -4.66 4.78 3.67
CA SER A 40 -5.94 4.09 3.69
C SER A 40 -5.89 2.91 2.73
N PHE A 41 -6.27 1.73 3.20
CA PHE A 41 -6.36 0.54 2.35
C PHE A 41 -7.76 0.45 1.72
N ILE A 42 -7.82 0.45 0.38
CA ILE A 42 -9.06 0.44 -0.41
C ILE A 42 -9.13 -0.79 -1.33
N LYS A 43 -10.32 -1.33 -1.58
CA LYS A 43 -10.49 -2.47 -2.50
C LYS A 43 -10.27 -2.12 -3.98
N ASN A 44 -10.36 -0.83 -4.33
CA ASN A 44 -10.25 -0.38 -5.72
C ASN A 44 -8.79 -0.04 -6.06
N LYS A 45 -8.17 -0.89 -6.90
CA LYS A 45 -6.80 -0.72 -7.40
C LYS A 45 -6.58 0.58 -8.16
N GLU A 46 -7.56 1.01 -8.97
CA GLU A 46 -7.42 2.19 -9.84
C GLU A 46 -7.37 3.50 -9.07
N LYS A 47 -7.96 3.51 -7.86
CA LYS A 47 -7.92 4.66 -6.94
C LYS A 47 -6.74 4.62 -5.97
N ALA A 48 -5.90 3.59 -6.05
CA ALA A 48 -4.74 3.44 -5.20
C ALA A 48 -3.65 4.42 -5.65
N THR A 49 -2.78 4.81 -4.71
CA THR A 49 -1.73 5.77 -5.02
C THR A 49 -0.55 5.03 -5.64
N ILE A 50 -0.30 5.25 -6.93
CA ILE A 50 0.95 4.79 -7.55
C ILE A 50 2.09 5.62 -6.98
N MET A 51 3.12 4.94 -6.48
CA MET A 51 4.17 5.54 -5.69
C MET A 51 5.54 4.97 -6.07
N THR A 52 6.60 5.64 -5.62
CA THR A 52 7.97 5.14 -5.76
C THR A 52 8.22 3.96 -4.84
N ILE A 53 9.28 3.19 -5.10
CA ILE A 53 9.69 2.10 -4.20
C ILE A 53 9.94 2.62 -2.78
N ALA A 54 10.54 3.81 -2.64
CA ALA A 54 10.78 4.45 -1.35
C ALA A 54 9.47 4.79 -0.62
N GLN A 55 8.49 5.36 -1.33
CA GLN A 55 7.17 5.64 -0.76
C GLN A 55 6.41 4.35 -0.39
N ALA A 56 6.57 3.28 -1.18
CA ALA A 56 5.98 1.98 -0.90
C ALA A 56 6.58 1.37 0.38
N ASP A 57 7.88 1.54 0.60
CA ASP A 57 8.55 1.13 1.83
C ASP A 57 8.02 1.89 3.05
N GLU A 58 7.85 3.22 2.95
CA GLU A 58 7.22 4.05 4.00
C GLU A 58 5.81 3.55 4.36
N VAL A 59 5.03 3.14 3.35
CA VAL A 59 3.69 2.58 3.55
C VAL A 59 3.74 1.21 4.23
N ILE A 60 4.67 0.34 3.86
CA ILE A 60 4.85 -0.95 4.54
C ILE A 60 5.25 -0.71 6.00
N ALA A 61 6.23 0.15 6.25
CA ALA A 61 6.63 0.51 7.60
C ALA A 61 5.41 1.01 8.41
N TRP A 62 4.62 1.93 7.88
CA TRP A 62 3.39 2.39 8.52
C TRP A 62 2.39 1.26 8.77
N ALA A 63 2.17 0.38 7.79
CA ALA A 63 1.26 -0.75 7.93
C ALA A 63 1.70 -1.70 9.05
N THR A 64 3.01 -1.95 9.19
CA THR A 64 3.55 -2.77 10.29
C THR A 64 3.40 -2.12 11.66
N THR A 65 3.36 -0.77 11.75
CA THR A 65 3.08 -0.08 13.03
C THR A 65 1.66 -0.31 13.54
N LYS A 66 0.70 -0.66 12.67
CA LYS A 66 -0.68 -1.00 13.03
C LYS A 66 -0.77 -2.45 13.53
N LYS A 67 -0.09 -2.73 14.67
CA LYS A 67 0.16 -4.08 15.23
C LYS A 67 -1.05 -5.03 15.21
N ASP A 68 -2.25 -4.57 15.57
CA ASP A 68 -3.47 -5.39 15.55
C ASP A 68 -3.84 -5.92 14.17
N LYS A 69 -3.68 -5.09 13.13
CA LYS A 69 -4.05 -5.45 11.75
C LYS A 69 -2.85 -5.96 10.96
N ALA A 70 -1.62 -5.72 11.40
CA ALA A 70 -0.43 -6.23 10.72
C ALA A 70 -0.33 -7.76 10.79
N ALA A 71 -0.80 -8.39 11.87
CA ALA A 71 -0.79 -9.85 12.02
C ALA A 71 -1.85 -10.55 11.16
N GLU A 72 -2.99 -9.90 10.94
CA GLU A 72 -4.10 -10.45 10.15
C GLU A 72 -3.90 -10.33 8.64
N TYR A 73 -2.98 -9.49 8.19
CA TYR A 73 -2.84 -9.15 6.78
C TYR A 73 -1.39 -9.16 6.30
N GLU A 74 -1.16 -9.80 5.16
CA GLU A 74 0.11 -9.79 4.46
C GLU A 74 0.22 -8.56 3.57
N THR A 75 1.20 -7.70 3.86
CA THR A 75 1.44 -6.46 3.10
C THR A 75 2.64 -6.67 2.17
N ARG A 76 2.49 -6.37 0.89
CA ARG A 76 3.51 -6.57 -0.16
C ARG A 76 3.50 -5.42 -1.17
N ILE A 77 4.67 -5.13 -1.74
CA ILE A 77 4.80 -4.18 -2.86
C ILE A 77 4.53 -4.94 -4.16
N ILE A 78 3.71 -4.37 -5.05
CA ILE A 78 3.42 -4.90 -6.38
C ILE A 78 3.77 -3.84 -7.43
N CYS A 79 4.24 -4.28 -8.60
CA CYS A 79 4.49 -3.40 -9.73
C CYS A 79 3.21 -3.25 -10.58
N VAL A 80 2.89 -2.03 -11.01
CA VAL A 80 1.78 -1.78 -11.93
C VAL A 80 2.30 -1.98 -13.36
N GLY A 81 1.79 -3.00 -14.05
CA GLY A 81 2.16 -3.30 -15.45
C GLY A 81 2.93 -4.60 -15.69
N GLN A 82 2.95 -5.52 -14.71
CA GLN A 82 3.46 -6.88 -14.89
C GLN A 82 2.31 -7.89 -14.89
#